data_AF-T0I1P5-F1
#
_entry.id   AF-T0I1P5-F1
#
_cell.length_a   1.000
_cell.length_b   1.000
_cell.length_c   1.000
_cell.angle_alpha   90.00
_cell.angle_beta   90.00
_cell.angle_gamma   90.00
#
_symmetry.space_group_name_H-M   'P 1'
#
loop_
_entity.id
_entity.type
_entity.pdbx_description
1 polymer ?
#
loop_
_entity_poly.entity_id
_entity_poly.type
_entity_poly.pdbx_seq_one_letter_code
_entity_poly.pdbx_strand_id
1 'polypeptide(L)'
;MPPAIGRAAPRNNGGGLFHRSPHPRLPQIAFLPYIGGMSAPLYNTDILRLAASIPHHQRLADPQASVEKRSATCGSRVTADVRMADGRVEQLGLDVKACALGQASAALMAAQAIGLTADELMDARDRLTAYLAGESEDLDFWPGLAVLAPARGYPARHASIRLGFEAIAEAARMADA
;
A
#
# COMPACT_ATOMS: atom_id res chain seq x y z
N MET A 1 15.31 41.68 -58.41
CA MET A 1 15.00 41.35 -59.82
C MET A 1 15.85 40.14 -60.22
N PRO A 2 15.23 39.04 -60.72
CA PRO A 2 15.89 37.90 -61.39
C PRO A 2 16.25 38.30 -62.85
N PRO A 3 16.99 37.52 -63.70
CA PRO A 3 16.70 36.14 -64.19
C PRO A 3 17.95 35.21 -64.23
N ALA A 4 17.89 33.87 -64.17
CA ALA A 4 17.35 32.84 -65.11
C ALA A 4 18.08 32.92 -66.49
N ILE A 5 18.56 31.88 -67.20
CA ILE A 5 18.26 30.43 -67.35
C ILE A 5 19.35 29.79 -68.25
N GLY A 6 19.52 28.45 -68.17
CA GLY A 6 19.95 27.59 -69.29
C GLY A 6 21.27 26.84 -69.06
N ARG A 7 21.48 25.59 -69.49
CA ARG A 7 20.65 24.61 -70.22
C ARG A 7 21.43 23.27 -70.25
N ALA A 8 20.70 22.16 -70.24
CA ALA A 8 20.98 20.85 -70.85
C ALA A 8 22.11 19.91 -70.35
N ALA A 9 21.71 18.64 -70.22
CA ALA A 9 22.43 17.43 -69.84
C ALA A 9 23.44 16.90 -70.88
N PRO A 10 24.21 15.85 -70.56
CA PRO A 10 23.86 14.54 -71.12
C PRO A 10 24.01 13.33 -70.18
N ARG A 11 23.51 12.21 -70.73
CA ARG A 11 23.33 10.83 -70.24
C ARG A 11 24.63 10.12 -69.83
N ASN A 12 24.59 9.11 -68.94
CA ASN A 12 24.59 7.68 -69.33
C ASN A 12 24.50 6.70 -68.14
N ASN A 13 24.00 5.51 -68.50
CA ASN A 13 23.83 4.20 -67.87
C ASN A 13 24.75 3.73 -66.73
N GLY A 14 24.10 2.97 -65.82
CA GLY A 14 24.67 1.88 -65.02
C GLY A 14 23.64 1.51 -63.94
N GLY A 15 22.81 0.48 -64.04
CA GLY A 15 23.23 -0.92 -64.23
C GLY A 15 23.61 -1.51 -62.87
N GLY A 16 22.64 -1.74 -61.98
CA GLY A 16 22.87 -2.24 -60.63
C GLY A 16 21.73 -3.15 -60.19
N LEU A 17 21.97 -4.44 -60.32
CA LEU A 17 21.02 -5.54 -60.13
C LEU A 17 20.56 -5.69 -58.69
N PHE A 18 19.29 -6.05 -58.57
CA PHE A 18 18.60 -6.54 -57.39
C PHE A 18 19.42 -7.61 -56.66
N HIS A 19 19.82 -7.34 -55.42
CA HIS A 19 20.13 -8.37 -54.42
C HIS A 19 19.12 -8.25 -53.28
N ARG A 20 17.98 -8.94 -53.42
CA ARG A 20 17.07 -9.22 -52.30
C ARG A 20 17.72 -10.32 -51.46
N SER A 21 18.25 -9.95 -50.30
CA SER A 21 18.62 -10.91 -49.26
C SER A 21 17.36 -11.59 -48.70
N PRO A 22 17.33 -12.92 -48.55
CA PRO A 22 16.24 -13.59 -47.85
C PRO A 22 16.48 -13.45 -46.34
N HIS A 23 15.71 -12.58 -45.68
CA HIS A 23 15.64 -12.61 -44.23
C HIS A 23 14.97 -13.92 -43.78
N PRO A 24 15.58 -14.69 -42.85
CA PRO A 24 14.92 -15.85 -42.27
C PRO A 24 13.70 -15.39 -41.48
N ARG A 25 12.53 -15.96 -41.80
CA ARG A 25 11.28 -15.74 -41.06
C ARG A 25 11.45 -16.32 -39.66
N LEU A 26 11.53 -15.45 -38.66
CA LEU A 26 11.39 -15.85 -37.26
C LEU A 26 9.99 -16.47 -37.07
N PRO A 27 9.85 -17.59 -36.35
CA PRO A 27 8.54 -18.14 -36.04
C PRO A 27 7.76 -17.14 -35.19
N GLN A 28 6.50 -16.92 -35.56
CA GLN A 28 5.57 -16.11 -34.79
C GLN A 28 5.37 -16.78 -33.42
N ILE A 29 6.07 -16.27 -32.41
CA ILE A 29 5.78 -16.58 -31.02
C ILE A 29 4.37 -16.06 -30.77
N ALA A 30 3.43 -16.98 -30.59
CA ALA A 30 2.06 -16.67 -30.21
C ALA A 30 2.12 -15.84 -28.92
N PHE A 31 1.78 -14.56 -29.04
CA PHE A 31 1.44 -13.71 -27.90
C PHE A 31 0.16 -14.30 -27.29
N LEU A 32 0.32 -15.21 -26.33
CA LEU A 32 -0.76 -15.49 -25.39
C LEU A 32 -1.02 -14.19 -24.62
N PRO A 33 -2.28 -13.72 -24.54
CA PRO A 33 -2.59 -12.58 -23.71
C PRO A 33 -2.29 -12.97 -22.26
N TYR A 34 -1.42 -12.20 -21.60
CA TYR A 34 -1.20 -12.29 -20.17
C TYR A 34 -2.50 -11.86 -19.48
N ILE A 35 -3.38 -12.82 -19.20
CA ILE A 35 -4.53 -12.64 -18.31
C ILE A 35 -4.01 -12.79 -16.87
N GLY A 36 -3.07 -11.93 -16.49
CA GLY A 36 -2.76 -11.69 -15.09
C GLY A 36 -3.61 -10.51 -14.66
N GLY A 37 -4.63 -10.74 -13.84
CA GLY A 37 -5.38 -9.67 -13.20
C GLY A 37 -4.39 -8.70 -12.57
N MET A 38 -4.49 -7.41 -12.92
CA MET A 38 -3.60 -6.36 -12.42
C MET A 38 -3.82 -6.19 -10.91
N SER A 39 -3.18 -7.04 -10.12
CA SER A 39 -3.00 -6.80 -8.69
C SER A 39 -2.16 -5.53 -8.54
N ALA A 40 -2.70 -4.55 -7.82
CA ALA A 40 -2.01 -3.29 -7.59
C ALA A 40 -0.63 -3.55 -6.96
N PRO A 41 0.42 -2.78 -7.32
CA PRO A 41 1.73 -2.94 -6.72
C PRO A 41 1.65 -2.75 -5.20
N LEU A 42 2.50 -3.49 -4.47
CA LEU A 42 2.55 -3.48 -2.99
C LEU A 42 2.68 -2.06 -2.42
N TYR A 43 3.49 -1.23 -3.08
CA TYR A 43 3.54 0.20 -2.83
C TYR A 43 2.89 0.92 -4.00
N ASN A 44 1.66 1.38 -3.76
CA ASN A 44 0.89 2.19 -4.68
C ASN A 44 0.63 3.57 -4.07
N THR A 45 0.08 4.48 -4.88
CA THR A 45 -0.21 5.85 -4.47
C THR A 45 -1.13 5.93 -3.25
N ASP A 46 -2.07 4.99 -3.10
CA ASP A 46 -3.03 5.01 -1.98
C ASP A 46 -2.35 4.62 -0.66
N ILE A 47 -1.46 3.62 -0.66
CA ILE A 47 -0.62 3.29 0.50
C ILE A 47 0.23 4.49 0.92
N LEU A 48 0.88 5.16 -0.04
CA LEU A 48 1.73 6.31 0.27
C LEU A 48 0.91 7.50 0.77
N ARG A 49 -0.29 7.71 0.24
CA ARG A 49 -1.22 8.75 0.71
C ARG A 49 -1.64 8.48 2.15
N LEU A 50 -2.11 7.27 2.45
CA LEU A 50 -2.51 6.87 3.80
C LEU A 50 -1.35 7.02 4.80
N ALA A 51 -0.15 6.59 4.41
CA ALA A 51 1.04 6.68 5.24
C ALA A 51 1.42 8.13 5.60
N ALA A 52 1.12 9.09 4.71
CA ALA A 52 1.40 10.51 4.92
C ALA A 52 0.30 11.25 5.70
N SER A 53 -0.86 10.62 5.93
CA SER A 53 -2.05 11.27 6.48
C SER A 53 -2.62 10.51 7.69
N ILE A 54 -1.76 10.09 8.61
CA ILE A 54 -2.16 9.36 9.82
C ILE A 54 -2.99 10.28 10.74
N PRO A 55 -4.27 9.96 11.01
CA PRO A 55 -5.08 10.71 11.96
C PRO A 55 -4.50 10.58 13.38
N HIS A 56 -4.74 11.60 14.22
CA HIS A 56 -4.36 11.55 15.64
C HIS A 56 -2.85 11.32 15.89
N HIS A 57 -1.97 11.70 14.96
CA HIS A 57 -0.52 11.49 15.03
C HIS A 57 0.20 12.47 15.97
N GLN A 58 -0.30 12.56 17.20
CA GLN A 58 0.30 13.29 18.31
C GLN A 58 -0.03 12.56 19.61
N ARG A 59 0.95 12.49 20.53
CA ARG A 59 0.76 11.90 21.87
C ARG A 59 -0.27 12.71 22.69
N LEU A 60 -1.05 12.02 23.51
CA LEU A 60 -1.95 12.70 24.46
C LEU A 60 -1.15 13.24 25.65
N ALA A 61 -1.61 14.35 26.23
CA ALA A 61 -0.97 14.93 27.42
C ALA A 61 -1.25 14.12 28.69
N ASP A 62 -2.45 13.54 28.79
CA ASP A 62 -2.91 12.76 29.93
C ASP A 62 -3.67 11.53 29.40
N PRO A 63 -3.01 10.48 28.91
CA PRO A 63 -3.69 9.25 28.51
C PRO A 63 -4.12 8.42 29.73
N GLN A 64 -5.26 7.72 29.63
CA GLN A 64 -5.61 6.70 30.62
C GLN A 64 -4.75 5.45 30.46
N ALA A 65 -4.44 5.07 29.21
CA ALA A 65 -3.49 4.01 28.91
C ALA A 65 -2.58 4.39 27.75
N SER A 66 -1.34 3.92 27.81
CA SER A 66 -0.36 4.06 26.74
C SER A 66 0.31 2.71 26.47
N VAL A 67 0.30 2.26 25.22
CA VAL A 67 0.87 0.97 24.79
C VAL A 67 1.81 1.19 23.63
N GLU A 68 2.99 0.57 23.68
CA GLU A 68 3.94 0.54 22.58
C GLU A 68 4.07 -0.89 22.03
N LYS A 69 3.91 -1.05 20.71
CA LYS A 69 4.19 -2.29 19.99
C LYS A 69 5.38 -2.11 19.06
N ARG A 70 6.17 -3.17 18.90
CA ARG A 70 7.38 -3.18 18.06
C ARG A 70 7.49 -4.45 17.23
N SER A 71 7.99 -4.29 16.01
CA SER A 71 8.40 -5.40 15.15
C SER A 71 9.90 -5.62 15.26
N ALA A 72 10.31 -6.80 15.77
CA ALA A 72 11.72 -7.20 15.76
C ALA A 72 12.28 -7.41 14.34
N THR A 73 11.42 -7.70 13.37
CA THR A 73 11.80 -7.99 11.98
C THR A 73 12.32 -6.75 11.24
N CYS A 74 11.77 -5.57 11.51
CA CYS A 74 12.06 -4.37 10.73
C CYS A 74 12.30 -3.11 11.57
N GLY A 75 12.21 -3.20 12.90
CA GLY A 75 12.40 -2.08 13.81
C GLY A 75 11.21 -1.11 13.90
N SER A 76 10.13 -1.36 13.15
CA SER A 76 8.90 -0.57 13.19
C SER A 76 8.30 -0.55 14.61
N ARG A 77 7.63 0.55 14.93
CA ARG A 77 6.99 0.80 16.22
C ARG A 77 5.77 1.68 16.09
N VAL A 78 4.77 1.37 16.91
CA VAL A 78 3.60 2.23 17.13
C VAL A 78 3.39 2.38 18.62
N THR A 79 3.25 3.62 19.08
CA THR A 79 2.74 3.93 20.42
C THR A 79 1.34 4.48 20.29
N ALA A 80 0.40 3.95 21.08
CA ALA A 80 -0.98 4.39 21.15
C ALA A 80 -1.33 4.84 22.56
N ASP A 81 -1.92 6.02 22.65
CA ASP A 81 -2.46 6.66 23.84
C ASP A 81 -3.98 6.70 23.72
N VAL A 82 -4.71 6.23 24.74
CA VAL A 82 -6.17 6.19 24.72
C VAL A 82 -6.75 6.82 25.97
N ARG A 83 -7.86 7.53 25.78
CA ARG A 83 -8.85 7.82 26.83
C ARG A 83 -10.21 7.28 26.40
N MET A 84 -10.92 6.68 27.34
CA MET A 84 -12.26 6.12 27.21
C MET A 84 -13.27 7.03 27.92
N ALA A 85 -14.46 7.13 27.34
CA ALA A 85 -15.66 7.68 27.96
C ALA A 85 -16.84 6.79 27.60
N ASP A 86 -17.69 6.45 28.57
CA ASP A 86 -18.88 5.63 28.37
C ASP A 86 -18.61 4.30 27.62
N GLY A 87 -17.49 3.64 27.95
CA GLY A 87 -17.07 2.36 27.36
C GLY A 87 -16.57 2.45 25.90
N ARG A 88 -16.29 3.66 25.42
CA ARG A 88 -15.86 3.93 24.04
C ARG A 88 -14.64 4.84 24.01
N VAL A 89 -13.81 4.73 22.97
CA VAL A 89 -12.65 5.62 22.79
C VAL A 89 -13.12 7.05 22.59
N GLU A 90 -12.77 7.94 23.52
CA GLU A 90 -13.04 9.39 23.43
C GLU A 90 -11.89 10.11 22.73
N GLN A 91 -10.65 9.77 23.10
CA GLN A 91 -9.45 10.40 22.57
C GLN A 91 -8.41 9.35 22.22
N LEU A 92 -7.72 9.60 21.11
CA LEU A 92 -6.62 8.79 20.62
C LEU A 92 -5.42 9.71 20.36
N GLY A 93 -4.23 9.23 20.71
CA GLY A 93 -2.97 9.83 20.31
C GLY A 93 -1.98 8.77 19.84
N LEU A 94 -1.22 9.06 18.79
CA LEU A 94 -0.32 8.10 18.15
C LEU A 94 1.09 8.68 17.92
N ASP A 95 2.10 7.85 18.15
CA ASP A 95 3.46 8.02 17.58
C ASP A 95 3.78 6.80 16.71
N VAL A 96 3.65 6.98 15.40
CA VAL A 96 3.87 5.93 14.40
C VAL A 96 5.24 6.10 13.74
N LYS A 97 6.12 5.12 13.95
CA LYS A 97 7.44 4.99 13.34
C LYS A 97 7.55 3.63 12.65
N ALA A 98 6.97 3.51 11.47
CA ALA A 98 6.91 2.27 10.71
C ALA A 98 7.17 2.51 9.21
N CYS A 99 7.34 1.45 8.44
CA CYS A 99 7.34 1.56 6.97
C CYS A 99 5.97 1.98 6.44
N ALA A 100 5.88 2.37 5.16
CA ALA A 100 4.65 2.90 4.57
C ALA A 100 3.44 1.95 4.72
N LEU A 101 3.63 0.63 4.68
CA LEU A 101 2.53 -0.32 4.93
C LEU A 101 2.03 -0.30 6.38
N GLY A 102 2.94 -0.21 7.36
CA GLY A 102 2.58 -0.09 8.76
C GLY A 102 1.92 1.26 9.08
N GLN A 103 2.43 2.34 8.47
CA GLN A 103 1.83 3.67 8.57
C GLN A 103 0.44 3.72 7.96
N ALA A 104 0.25 3.15 6.76
CA ALA A 104 -1.05 3.07 6.11
C ALA A 104 -2.05 2.24 6.94
N SER A 105 -1.62 1.10 7.48
CA SER A 105 -2.49 0.28 8.34
C SER A 105 -2.87 1.00 9.64
N ALA A 106 -1.92 1.69 10.28
CA ALA A 106 -2.21 2.51 11.46
C ALA A 106 -3.18 3.65 11.14
N ALA A 107 -3.04 4.30 9.97
CA ALA A 107 -3.97 5.35 9.53
C ALA A 107 -5.40 4.82 9.37
N LEU A 108 -5.57 3.63 8.78
CA LEU A 108 -6.87 2.99 8.60
C LEU A 108 -7.55 2.65 9.94
N MET A 109 -6.79 2.13 10.90
CA MET A 109 -7.31 1.87 12.25
C MET A 109 -7.71 3.18 12.95
N ALA A 110 -6.81 4.16 12.96
CA ALA A 110 -7.01 5.43 13.65
C ALA A 110 -8.21 6.22 13.11
N ALA A 111 -8.49 6.12 11.80
CA ALA A 111 -9.60 6.81 11.15
C ALA A 111 -10.98 6.40 11.67
N GLN A 112 -11.12 5.20 12.24
CA GLN A 112 -12.41 4.69 12.76
C GLN A 112 -12.43 4.48 14.27
N ALA A 113 -11.27 4.57 14.95
CA ALA A 113 -11.14 4.12 16.34
C ALA A 113 -11.97 4.94 17.35
N ILE A 114 -12.11 6.25 17.15
CA ILE A 114 -12.90 7.11 18.05
C ILE A 114 -14.36 6.66 18.03
N GLY A 115 -14.93 6.46 19.22
CA GLY A 115 -16.31 6.01 19.40
C GLY A 115 -16.49 4.49 19.40
N LEU A 116 -15.45 3.70 19.15
CA LEU A 116 -15.53 2.23 19.24
C LEU A 116 -15.21 1.72 20.65
N THR A 117 -15.72 0.54 20.99
CA THR A 117 -15.40 -0.16 22.24
C THR A 117 -14.07 -0.91 22.13
N ALA A 118 -13.47 -1.27 23.26
CA ALA A 118 -12.27 -2.09 23.28
C ALA A 118 -12.47 -3.44 22.55
N ASP A 119 -13.67 -4.03 22.64
CA ASP A 119 -14.00 -5.31 22.00
C ASP A 119 -14.13 -5.20 20.48
N GLU A 120 -14.71 -4.12 19.95
CA GLU A 120 -14.77 -3.86 18.51
C GLU A 120 -13.36 -3.69 17.91
N LEU A 121 -12.47 -2.98 18.62
CA LEU A 121 -11.08 -2.77 18.20
C LEU A 121 -10.26 -4.08 18.24
N MET A 122 -10.54 -4.92 19.23
CA MET A 122 -9.96 -6.26 19.38
C MET A 122 -10.37 -7.21 18.26
N ASP A 123 -11.66 -7.24 17.92
CA ASP A 123 -12.17 -8.03 16.79
C ASP A 123 -11.49 -7.60 15.49
N ALA A 124 -11.37 -6.29 15.27
CA ALA A 124 -10.68 -5.75 14.09
C ALA A 124 -9.21 -6.18 14.00
N ARG A 125 -8.48 -6.17 15.14
CA ARG A 125 -7.11 -6.70 15.23
C ARG A 125 -7.03 -8.17 14.84
N ASP A 126 -7.95 -8.98 15.36
CA ASP A 126 -7.95 -10.43 15.13
C ASP A 126 -8.29 -10.77 13.68
N ARG A 127 -9.26 -10.08 13.10
CA ARG A 127 -9.64 -10.28 11.70
C ARG A 127 -8.54 -9.86 10.73
N LEU A 128 -7.83 -8.76 11.00
CA LEU A 128 -6.66 -8.38 10.22
C LEU A 128 -5.54 -9.44 10.35
N THR A 129 -5.35 -10.00 11.56
CA THR A 129 -4.36 -11.04 11.80
C THR A 129 -4.70 -12.32 11.03
N ALA A 130 -5.95 -12.77 11.10
CA ALA A 130 -6.45 -13.93 10.37
C ALA A 130 -6.33 -13.74 8.85
N TYR A 131 -6.66 -12.56 8.34
CA TYR A 131 -6.49 -12.23 6.91
C TYR A 131 -5.02 -12.39 6.47
N LEU A 132 -4.09 -11.79 7.21
CA LEU A 132 -2.66 -11.86 6.88
C LEU A 132 -2.08 -13.27 7.04
N ALA A 133 -2.59 -14.06 7.99
CA ALA A 133 -2.19 -15.45 8.21
C ALA A 133 -2.69 -16.41 7.12
N GLY A 134 -3.59 -15.97 6.24
CA GLY A 134 -4.21 -16.85 5.24
C GLY A 134 -5.48 -17.56 5.72
N GLU A 135 -5.97 -17.21 6.92
CA GLU A 135 -7.10 -17.88 7.58
C GLU A 135 -8.46 -17.26 7.22
N SER A 136 -8.45 -16.03 6.67
CA SER A 136 -9.64 -15.33 6.18
C SER A 136 -9.37 -14.66 4.84
N GLU A 137 -10.40 -14.52 4.00
CA GLU A 137 -10.39 -13.70 2.78
C GLU A 137 -11.06 -12.34 2.96
N ASP A 138 -11.70 -12.11 4.11
CA ASP A 138 -12.51 -10.92 4.38
C ASP A 138 -11.65 -9.70 4.76
N LEU A 139 -11.82 -8.62 3.99
CA LEU A 139 -11.31 -7.28 4.30
C LEU A 139 -12.42 -6.23 4.40
N ASP A 140 -13.67 -6.59 4.11
CA ASP A 140 -14.80 -5.66 4.07
C ASP A 140 -15.27 -5.27 5.48
N PHE A 141 -14.76 -5.99 6.49
CA PHE A 141 -15.02 -5.70 7.89
C PHE A 141 -14.51 -4.35 8.41
N TRP A 142 -13.55 -3.75 7.72
CA TRP A 142 -12.99 -2.47 8.11
C TRP A 142 -12.80 -1.55 6.90
N PRO A 143 -13.32 -0.32 6.94
CA PRO A 143 -13.25 0.60 5.81
C PRO A 143 -11.82 0.80 5.29
N GLY A 144 -11.64 0.60 3.98
CA GLY A 144 -10.40 0.89 3.27
C GLY A 144 -9.30 -0.17 3.36
N LEU A 145 -9.49 -1.29 4.07
CA LEU A 145 -8.46 -2.34 4.17
C LEU A 145 -8.12 -3.02 2.83
N ALA A 146 -9.01 -2.98 1.84
CA ALA A 146 -8.78 -3.57 0.51
C ALA A 146 -7.46 -3.13 -0.15
N VAL A 147 -6.96 -1.92 0.17
CA VAL A 147 -5.66 -1.42 -0.31
C VAL A 147 -4.46 -2.26 0.16
N LEU A 148 -4.60 -2.98 1.27
CA LEU A 148 -3.59 -3.87 1.84
C LEU A 148 -3.62 -5.28 1.25
N ALA A 149 -4.58 -5.61 0.38
CA ALA A 149 -4.70 -6.95 -0.19
C ALA A 149 -3.41 -7.48 -0.85
N PRO A 150 -2.63 -6.67 -1.61
CA PRO A 150 -1.35 -7.11 -2.16
C PRO A 150 -0.34 -7.54 -1.09
N ALA A 151 -0.42 -7.00 0.13
CA ALA A 151 0.51 -7.28 1.22
C ALA A 151 0.36 -8.68 1.82
N ARG A 152 -0.76 -9.37 1.57
CA ARG A 152 -0.98 -10.75 2.01
C ARG A 152 0.14 -11.68 1.54
N GLY A 153 0.60 -11.52 0.30
CA GLY A 153 1.71 -12.29 -0.27
C GLY A 153 3.11 -11.97 0.26
N TYR A 154 3.24 -11.09 1.26
CA TYR A 154 4.54 -10.63 1.79
C TYR A 154 4.65 -10.81 3.32
N PRO A 155 4.85 -12.05 3.82
CA PRO A 155 4.88 -12.36 5.26
C PRO A 155 5.86 -11.51 6.09
N ALA A 156 7.01 -11.17 5.51
CA ALA A 156 8.01 -10.30 6.16
C ALA A 156 7.49 -8.88 6.48
N ARG A 157 6.34 -8.48 5.92
CA ARG A 157 5.70 -7.17 6.16
C ARG A 157 4.56 -7.24 7.17
N HIS A 158 4.00 -8.41 7.44
CA HIS A 158 2.81 -8.59 8.27
C HIS A 158 3.00 -8.03 9.68
N ALA A 159 4.15 -8.27 10.30
CA ALA A 159 4.44 -7.77 11.63
C ALA A 159 4.34 -6.25 11.72
N SER A 160 4.77 -5.51 10.70
CA SER A 160 4.65 -4.04 10.69
C SER A 160 3.23 -3.56 10.42
N ILE A 161 2.45 -4.31 9.63
CA ILE A 161 1.06 -3.98 9.29
C ILE A 161 0.19 -4.08 10.55
N ARG A 162 0.39 -5.12 11.37
CA ARG A 162 -0.45 -5.34 12.57
C ARG A 162 -0.25 -4.32 13.69
N LEU A 163 0.89 -3.64 13.76
CA LEU A 163 1.27 -2.80 14.93
C LEU A 163 0.23 -1.74 15.30
N GLY A 164 -0.39 -1.08 14.31
CA GLY A 164 -1.40 -0.05 14.56
C GLY A 164 -2.64 -0.62 15.25
N PHE A 165 -3.16 -1.73 14.71
CA PHE A 165 -4.31 -2.44 15.26
C PHE A 165 -4.01 -3.01 16.65
N GLU A 166 -2.84 -3.62 16.84
CA GLU A 166 -2.41 -4.20 18.12
C GLU A 166 -2.26 -3.13 19.22
N ALA A 167 -1.58 -2.02 18.92
CA ALA A 167 -1.32 -0.98 19.91
C ALA A 167 -2.61 -0.27 20.34
N ILE A 168 -3.48 0.07 19.37
CA ILE A 168 -4.74 0.78 19.65
C ILE A 168 -5.71 -0.11 20.44
N ALA A 169 -5.90 -1.36 20.01
CA ALA A 169 -6.83 -2.27 20.68
C ALA A 169 -6.40 -2.61 22.11
N GLU A 170 -5.10 -2.80 22.34
CA GLU A 170 -4.58 -3.08 23.69
C GLU A 170 -4.64 -1.85 24.60
N ALA A 171 -4.32 -0.67 24.09
CA ALA A 171 -4.46 0.57 24.85
C ALA A 171 -5.92 0.82 25.26
N ALA A 172 -6.87 0.62 24.35
CA ALA A 172 -8.30 0.74 24.65
C ALA A 172 -8.72 -0.27 25.73
N ARG A 173 -8.29 -1.52 25.63
CA ARG A 173 -8.59 -2.54 26.64
C ARG A 173 -8.00 -2.23 28.02
N MET A 174 -6.80 -1.68 28.06
CA MET A 174 -6.17 -1.27 29.33
C MET A 174 -6.86 -0.06 29.95
N ALA A 175 -7.39 0.86 29.15
CA ALA A 175 -8.09 2.05 29.63
C ALA A 175 -9.54 1.76 30.06
N ASP A 176 -10.13 0.67 29.58
CA ASP A 176 -11.51 0.23 29.91
C ASP A 176 -11.59 -0.60 31.21
N ALA A 177 -10.45 -1.04 31.75
CA ALA A 177 -10.33 -1.90 32.94
C ALA A 177 -10.35 -1.12 34.25
#